data_AF-A0A859FFH1-F1
#
_entry.id   AF-A0A859FFH1-F1
#
_cell.length_a   1.000
_cell.length_b   1.000
_cell.length_c   1.000
_cell.angle_alpha   90.00
_cell.angle_beta   90.00
_cell.angle_gamma   90.00
#
_symmetry.space_group_name_H-M   'P 1'
#
loop_
_entity.id
_entity.type
_entity.pdbx_description
1 polymer ?
#
loop_
_entity_poly.entity_id
_entity_poly.type
_entity_poly.pdbx_seq_one_letter_code
_entity_poly.pdbx_strand_id
1 'polypeptide(L)'
;MGEAIRSLFFNGAPGDRRRYQARDFAEYFGTVLSAGLLHTDEEPGLEVAVVTGELRTTIGPGKALIKGYLGQSTTEVTLEHGLPEPDLDRIDRIVIRLDLRNQSRFIELDILQGTSAEEPTPPTLTRDNVIYELSLAQVFVERDTSQLQPTNLLDERLDEDVCGITHSLITVPTQQFLDQWNAFFNATTDEIDEEKQSLLTEIVNSIVEVQTELDNYKATLNGKLQEFEDEFYDWFNDIQDNGFASQTEFVAHKEELAQEGAHGLTPEKTRSIFSGEAEPSNSLGEDGDVYFQYEVD
;
A
#
# COMPACT_ATOMS: atom_id res chain seq x y z
N MET A 1 2.17 6.95 48.87
CA MET A 1 2.93 6.88 47.60
C MET A 1 2.76 5.46 47.08
N GLY A 2 2.12 5.27 45.92
CA GLY A 2 2.07 3.96 45.28
C GLY A 2 3.47 3.57 44.80
N GLU A 3 3.85 2.31 44.95
CA GLU A 3 5.11 1.81 44.40
C GLU A 3 5.00 1.72 42.87
N ALA A 4 6.03 2.18 42.15
CA ALA A 4 6.03 2.18 40.69
C ALA A 4 6.06 0.77 40.08
N ILE A 5 6.57 -0.22 40.82
CA ILE A 5 6.63 -1.62 40.43
C ILE A 5 6.19 -2.46 41.62
N ARG A 6 5.23 -3.35 41.41
CA ARG A 6 4.74 -4.31 42.41
C ARG A 6 5.23 -5.70 42.06
N SER A 7 6.02 -6.30 42.95
CA SER A 7 6.41 -7.71 42.86
C SER A 7 5.39 -8.59 43.60
N LEU A 8 4.76 -9.54 42.88
CA LEU A 8 3.79 -10.50 43.43
C LEU A 8 4.48 -11.67 44.15
N PHE A 9 4.18 -12.93 43.82
CA PHE A 9 4.49 -14.10 44.65
C PHE A 9 5.99 -14.42 44.74
N PHE A 10 6.56 -14.17 45.92
CA PHE A 10 7.92 -14.55 46.30
C PHE A 10 7.88 -15.19 47.69
N ASN A 11 8.88 -16.02 47.99
CA ASN A 11 9.04 -16.57 49.33
C ASN A 11 9.26 -15.44 50.35
N GLY A 12 8.59 -15.54 51.49
CA GLY A 12 8.79 -14.64 52.61
C GLY A 12 10.19 -14.80 53.22
N ALA A 13 10.73 -13.70 53.75
CA ALA A 13 12.00 -13.66 54.47
C ALA A 13 11.84 -12.85 55.77
N PRO A 14 12.75 -12.99 56.77
CA PRO A 14 12.72 -12.14 57.96
C PRO A 14 12.74 -10.65 57.60
N GLY A 15 11.77 -9.88 58.09
CA GLY A 15 11.61 -8.47 57.77
C GLY A 15 10.85 -8.17 56.46
N ASP A 16 10.35 -9.19 55.77
CA ASP A 16 9.55 -8.99 54.57
C ASP A 16 8.18 -8.37 54.90
N ARG A 17 7.90 -7.23 54.26
CA ARG A 17 6.65 -6.48 54.41
C ARG A 17 5.52 -7.00 53.52
N ARG A 18 5.82 -7.86 52.54
CA ARG A 18 4.84 -8.35 51.56
C ARG A 18 3.82 -9.27 52.25
N ARG A 19 2.54 -8.99 51.99
CA ARG A 19 1.41 -9.82 52.41
C ARG A 19 0.51 -10.01 51.19
N TYR A 20 0.21 -11.25 50.86
CA TYR A 20 -0.67 -11.57 49.76
C TYR A 20 -2.10 -11.78 50.26
N GLN A 21 -3.05 -11.21 49.54
CA GLN A 21 -4.48 -11.43 49.74
C GLN A 21 -5.03 -12.28 48.60
N ALA A 22 -6.23 -12.86 48.79
CA ALA A 22 -6.93 -13.59 47.73
C ALA A 22 -7.08 -12.74 46.46
N ARG A 23 -7.25 -11.42 46.60
CA ARG A 23 -7.28 -10.47 45.48
C ARG A 23 -6.00 -10.48 44.65
N ASP A 24 -4.83 -10.62 45.26
CA ASP A 24 -3.56 -10.62 44.51
C ASP A 24 -3.44 -11.86 43.62
N PHE A 25 -3.98 -12.99 44.10
CA PHE A 25 -4.05 -14.24 43.35
C PHE A 25 -5.07 -14.17 42.22
N ALA A 26 -6.26 -13.64 42.48
CA ALA A 26 -7.26 -13.39 41.46
C ALA A 26 -6.77 -12.38 40.40
N GLU A 27 -6.10 -11.31 40.82
CA GLU A 27 -5.48 -10.33 39.91
C GLU A 27 -4.48 -11.01 38.97
N TYR A 28 -3.60 -11.84 39.50
CA TYR A 28 -2.64 -12.60 38.69
C TYR A 28 -3.35 -13.49 37.65
N PHE A 29 -4.31 -14.32 38.05
CA PHE A 29 -5.03 -15.17 37.09
C PHE A 29 -5.86 -14.37 36.08
N GLY A 30 -6.46 -13.26 36.52
CA GLY A 30 -7.19 -12.35 35.66
C GLY A 30 -6.32 -11.65 34.60
N THR A 31 -4.99 -11.66 34.76
CA THR A 31 -4.07 -11.17 33.70
C THR A 31 -3.86 -12.18 32.57
N VAL A 32 -4.15 -13.46 32.78
CA VAL A 32 -3.81 -14.54 31.84
C VAL A 32 -5.00 -15.38 31.38
N LEU A 33 -6.13 -15.33 32.09
CA LEU A 33 -7.36 -16.06 31.76
C LEU A 33 -8.55 -15.08 31.69
N SER A 34 -9.39 -15.24 30.67
CA SER A 34 -10.63 -14.48 30.51
C SER A 34 -11.68 -14.91 31.55
N ALA A 35 -12.76 -14.12 31.68
CA ALA A 35 -13.94 -14.56 32.41
C ALA A 35 -14.78 -15.49 31.53
N GLY A 36 -15.36 -16.55 32.12
CA GLY A 36 -16.22 -17.49 31.40
C GLY A 36 -16.42 -18.79 32.18
N LEU A 37 -17.09 -19.75 31.56
CA LEU A 37 -17.21 -21.11 32.09
C LEU A 37 -15.93 -21.91 31.85
N LEU A 38 -15.63 -22.82 32.76
CA LEU A 38 -14.64 -23.87 32.52
C LEU A 38 -15.38 -25.11 32.04
N HIS A 39 -14.84 -25.73 30.99
CA HIS A 39 -15.36 -26.96 30.43
C HIS A 39 -14.45 -28.14 30.78
N THR A 40 -15.00 -29.36 30.73
CA THR A 40 -14.25 -30.61 30.78
C THR A 40 -14.67 -31.41 29.55
N ASP A 41 -13.71 -31.95 28.80
CA ASP A 41 -13.98 -32.70 27.56
C ASP A 41 -14.89 -31.92 26.59
N GLU A 42 -14.58 -30.64 26.37
CA GLU A 42 -15.33 -29.72 25.49
C GLU A 42 -16.76 -29.37 25.91
N GLU A 43 -17.25 -29.88 27.05
CA GLU A 43 -18.60 -29.60 27.56
C GLU A 43 -18.58 -28.60 28.73
N PRO A 44 -19.24 -27.43 28.61
CA PRO A 44 -19.37 -26.50 29.73
C PRO A 44 -20.34 -27.04 30.79
N GLY A 45 -19.95 -26.92 32.06
CA GLY A 45 -20.85 -27.21 33.18
C GLY A 45 -21.92 -26.12 33.37
N LEU A 46 -22.55 -26.10 34.55
CA LEU A 46 -23.58 -25.12 34.93
C LEU A 46 -24.76 -25.08 33.94
N GLU A 47 -25.13 -26.23 33.37
CA GLU A 47 -26.29 -26.35 32.49
C GLU A 47 -27.57 -26.00 33.24
N VAL A 48 -28.41 -25.16 32.62
CA VAL A 48 -29.68 -24.73 33.19
C VAL A 48 -30.81 -25.58 32.59
N ALA A 49 -31.67 -26.12 33.45
CA ALA A 49 -32.88 -26.82 33.05
C ALA A 49 -34.09 -26.27 33.78
N VAL A 50 -35.26 -26.39 33.16
CA VAL A 50 -36.56 -26.10 33.81
C VAL A 50 -37.04 -27.32 34.57
N VAL A 51 -37.53 -27.12 35.80
CA VAL A 51 -38.21 -28.17 36.56
C VAL A 51 -39.65 -28.30 36.04
N THR A 52 -39.95 -29.40 35.36
CA THR A 52 -41.26 -29.65 34.77
C THR A 52 -42.39 -29.55 35.80
N GLY A 53 -43.36 -28.67 35.54
CA GLY A 53 -44.52 -28.47 36.42
C GLY A 53 -44.28 -27.53 37.60
N GLU A 54 -43.09 -26.93 37.71
CA GLU A 54 -42.75 -26.00 38.77
C GLU A 54 -42.27 -24.65 38.22
N LEU A 55 -42.33 -23.62 39.08
CA LEU A 55 -41.78 -22.30 38.79
C LEU A 55 -40.30 -22.22 39.22
N ARG A 56 -39.51 -23.21 38.81
CA ARG A 56 -38.12 -23.41 39.24
C ARG A 56 -37.21 -23.82 38.09
N THR A 57 -35.94 -23.44 38.22
CA THR A 57 -34.86 -23.92 37.36
C THR A 57 -33.84 -24.69 38.19
N THR A 58 -33.19 -25.68 37.58
CA THR A 58 -32.02 -26.35 38.14
C THR A 58 -30.79 -25.98 37.34
N ILE A 59 -29.65 -25.92 38.02
CA ILE A 59 -28.34 -25.66 37.45
C ILE A 59 -27.42 -26.80 37.85
N GLY A 60 -26.90 -27.52 36.86
CA GLY A 60 -25.99 -28.63 37.06
C GLY A 60 -24.65 -28.24 37.67
N PRO A 61 -23.82 -29.21 38.09
CA PRO A 61 -22.47 -28.93 38.57
C PRO A 61 -21.61 -28.29 37.48
N GLY A 62 -20.61 -27.50 37.88
CA GLY A 62 -19.76 -26.79 36.95
C GLY A 62 -18.90 -25.73 37.61
N LYS A 63 -18.10 -25.04 36.81
CA LYS A 63 -17.16 -24.02 37.29
C LYS A 63 -17.20 -22.79 36.40
N ALA A 64 -17.02 -21.62 36.99
CA ALA A 64 -16.82 -20.38 36.27
C ALA A 64 -15.59 -19.67 36.83
N LEU A 65 -14.78 -19.12 35.95
CA LEU A 65 -13.71 -18.20 36.31
C LEU A 65 -14.19 -16.78 36.02
N ILE A 66 -14.20 -15.91 37.03
CA ILE A 66 -14.66 -14.53 36.89
C ILE A 66 -13.61 -13.61 37.49
N LYS A 67 -12.92 -12.82 36.64
CA LYS A 67 -11.82 -11.93 37.06
C LYS A 67 -10.78 -12.63 37.94
N GLY A 68 -10.43 -13.86 37.59
CA GLY A 68 -9.48 -14.71 38.31
C GLY A 68 -9.99 -15.35 39.61
N TYR A 69 -11.24 -15.10 40.00
CA TYR A 69 -11.91 -15.84 41.07
C TYR A 69 -12.63 -17.06 40.51
N LEU A 70 -12.45 -18.21 41.15
CA LEU A 70 -13.09 -19.47 40.75
C LEU A 70 -14.37 -19.70 41.56
N GLY A 71 -15.51 -19.78 40.87
CA GLY A 71 -16.76 -20.32 41.40
C GLY A 71 -16.92 -21.77 40.98
N GLN A 72 -17.42 -22.61 41.89
CA GLN A 72 -17.69 -24.02 41.60
C GLN A 72 -18.99 -24.44 42.27
N SER A 73 -19.91 -24.99 41.47
CA SER A 73 -20.99 -25.82 41.97
C SER A 73 -20.59 -27.29 41.85
N THR A 74 -20.63 -28.03 42.96
CA THR A 74 -20.31 -29.47 42.99
C THR A 74 -21.54 -30.35 42.84
N THR A 75 -22.72 -29.78 43.01
CA THR A 75 -24.02 -30.47 42.95
C THR A 75 -25.01 -29.63 42.16
N GLU A 76 -26.15 -30.20 41.82
CA GLU A 76 -27.25 -29.42 41.25
C GLU A 76 -27.75 -28.38 42.27
N VAL A 77 -28.09 -27.19 41.79
CA VAL A 77 -28.68 -26.08 42.56
C VAL A 77 -30.03 -25.75 41.96
N THR A 78 -31.06 -25.60 42.80
CA THR A 78 -32.40 -25.20 42.37
C THR A 78 -32.66 -23.74 42.74
N LEU A 79 -33.13 -22.96 41.78
CA LEU A 79 -33.53 -21.57 41.99
C LEU A 79 -35.04 -21.42 41.76
N GLU A 80 -35.69 -20.66 42.64
CA GLU A 80 -37.13 -20.40 42.60
C GLU A 80 -37.39 -19.01 42.00
N HIS A 81 -38.18 -18.98 40.93
CA HIS A 81 -38.58 -17.74 40.29
C HIS A 81 -39.71 -17.08 41.08
N GLY A 82 -39.75 -15.75 41.09
CA GLY A 82 -40.88 -15.01 41.65
C GLY A 82 -42.17 -15.28 40.89
N LEU A 83 -43.33 -15.18 41.54
CA LEU A 83 -44.62 -15.32 40.85
C LEU A 83 -44.76 -14.26 39.74
N PRO A 84 -45.27 -14.62 38.55
CA PRO A 84 -45.57 -13.66 37.49
C PRO A 84 -46.78 -12.80 37.83
N GLU A 85 -46.84 -11.62 37.23
CA GLU A 85 -48.04 -10.79 37.25
C GLU A 85 -49.11 -11.38 36.32
N PRO A 86 -50.40 -11.05 36.50
CA PRO A 86 -51.48 -11.65 35.71
C PRO A 86 -51.49 -11.25 34.22
N ASP A 87 -51.04 -10.03 33.91
CA ASP A 87 -51.32 -9.41 32.60
C ASP A 87 -50.10 -9.29 31.69
N LEU A 88 -48.88 -9.38 32.24
CA LEU A 88 -47.64 -9.05 31.55
C LEU A 88 -46.58 -10.14 31.71
N ASP A 89 -45.94 -10.48 30.60
CA ASP A 89 -44.83 -11.44 30.54
C ASP A 89 -43.53 -10.78 31.02
N ARG A 90 -42.52 -11.59 31.34
CA ARG A 90 -41.16 -11.10 31.59
C ARG A 90 -40.11 -12.13 31.19
N ILE A 91 -38.86 -11.69 31.11
CA ILE A 91 -37.70 -12.57 30.93
C ILE A 91 -36.86 -12.50 32.20
N ASP A 92 -36.71 -13.63 32.89
CA ASP A 92 -35.74 -13.77 33.97
C ASP A 92 -34.41 -14.26 33.39
N ARG A 93 -33.29 -13.95 34.04
CA ARG A 93 -31.96 -14.35 33.60
C ARG A 93 -31.23 -15.07 34.72
N ILE A 94 -30.81 -16.30 34.46
CA ILE A 94 -30.01 -17.10 35.39
C ILE A 94 -28.55 -16.70 35.23
N VAL A 95 -27.91 -16.28 36.32
CA VAL A 95 -26.54 -15.79 36.29
C VAL A 95 -25.67 -16.51 37.31
N ILE A 96 -24.36 -16.53 37.03
CA ILE A 96 -23.34 -16.73 38.06
C ILE A 96 -22.68 -15.38 38.34
N ARG A 97 -22.81 -14.92 39.59
CA ARG A 97 -22.41 -13.58 40.02
C ARG A 97 -21.20 -13.65 40.93
N LEU A 98 -20.13 -12.97 40.54
CA LEU A 98 -19.08 -12.54 41.46
C LEU A 98 -19.51 -11.26 42.18
N ASP A 99 -19.44 -11.25 43.51
CA ASP A 99 -19.69 -10.08 44.33
C ASP A 99 -18.54 -9.83 45.32
N LEU A 100 -17.78 -8.76 45.09
CA LEU A 100 -16.61 -8.36 45.87
C LEU A 100 -16.94 -7.40 47.01
N ARG A 101 -18.21 -7.06 47.23
CA ARG A 101 -18.61 -6.25 48.39
C ARG A 101 -18.17 -6.95 49.68
N ASN A 102 -17.73 -6.18 50.67
CA ASN A 102 -17.21 -6.71 51.93
C ASN A 102 -18.21 -7.61 52.69
N GLN A 103 -19.50 -7.46 52.46
CA GLN A 103 -20.55 -8.28 53.06
C GLN A 103 -20.88 -9.56 52.28
N SER A 104 -20.47 -9.66 51.01
CA SER A 104 -20.84 -10.76 50.10
C SER A 104 -19.66 -11.71 49.87
N ARG A 105 -18.59 -11.23 49.21
CA ARG A 105 -17.36 -12.01 48.91
C ARG A 105 -17.62 -13.44 48.45
N PHE A 106 -18.51 -13.63 47.47
CA PHE A 106 -18.89 -14.93 46.94
C PHE A 106 -18.93 -14.95 45.41
N ILE A 107 -18.96 -16.16 44.86
CA ILE A 107 -19.48 -16.43 43.53
C ILE A 107 -20.68 -17.36 43.71
N GLU A 108 -21.87 -16.90 43.35
CA GLU A 108 -23.11 -17.66 43.55
C GLU A 108 -24.02 -17.61 42.31
N LEU A 109 -24.87 -18.63 42.20
CA LEU A 109 -25.93 -18.70 41.20
C LEU A 109 -27.12 -17.87 41.69
N ASP A 110 -27.68 -17.03 40.81
CA ASP A 110 -28.76 -16.13 41.16
C ASP A 110 -29.71 -15.91 39.97
N ILE A 111 -30.92 -15.43 40.26
CA ILE A 111 -31.90 -15.01 39.27
C ILE A 111 -31.92 -13.48 39.20
N LEU A 112 -31.59 -12.93 38.05
CA LEU A 112 -31.97 -11.55 37.71
C LEU A 112 -33.42 -11.58 37.24
N GLN A 113 -34.34 -11.13 38.09
CA GLN A 113 -35.75 -11.08 37.71
C GLN A 113 -35.99 -9.99 36.66
N GLY A 114 -36.76 -10.34 35.63
CA GLY A 114 -37.23 -9.43 34.59
C GLY A 114 -38.14 -8.32 35.09
N THR A 115 -38.26 -7.27 34.28
CA THR A 115 -39.36 -6.31 34.41
C THR A 115 -40.50 -6.76 33.51
N SER A 116 -41.71 -6.82 34.06
CA SER A 116 -42.92 -7.20 33.31
C SER A 116 -43.27 -6.16 32.23
N ALA A 117 -43.52 -6.62 31.01
CA ALA A 117 -43.85 -5.78 29.85
C ALA A 117 -44.61 -6.58 28.78
N GLU A 118 -45.25 -5.88 27.83
CA GLU A 118 -45.89 -6.52 26.67
C GLU A 118 -44.85 -7.16 25.73
N GLU A 119 -43.69 -6.51 25.60
CA GLU A 119 -42.52 -6.99 24.85
C GLU A 119 -41.34 -7.04 25.82
N PRO A 120 -41.21 -8.10 26.63
CA PRO A 120 -40.21 -8.17 27.67
C PRO A 120 -38.81 -8.30 27.09
N THR A 121 -37.84 -7.69 27.78
CA THR A 121 -36.41 -7.77 27.43
C THR A 121 -35.63 -8.36 28.60
N PRO A 122 -34.54 -9.11 28.34
CA PRO A 122 -33.74 -9.69 29.41
C PRO A 122 -33.08 -8.61 30.27
N PRO A 123 -33.00 -8.79 31.60
CA PRO A 123 -32.25 -7.92 32.49
C PRO A 123 -30.81 -7.72 32.03
N THR A 124 -30.34 -6.48 32.12
CA THR A 124 -28.94 -6.14 31.83
C THR A 124 -28.02 -6.71 32.90
N LEU A 125 -26.90 -7.29 32.48
CA LEU A 125 -25.87 -7.78 33.40
C LEU A 125 -25.14 -6.62 34.09
N THR A 126 -24.84 -6.79 35.37
CA THR A 126 -23.92 -5.93 36.12
C THR A 126 -22.49 -6.42 35.91
N ARG A 127 -21.67 -5.60 35.26
CA ARG A 127 -20.25 -5.89 34.97
C ARG A 127 -19.37 -4.70 35.31
N ASP A 128 -19.22 -4.44 36.60
CA ASP A 128 -18.37 -3.38 37.14
C ASP A 128 -17.19 -3.94 37.95
N ASN A 129 -16.51 -3.09 38.73
CA ASN A 129 -15.32 -3.47 39.51
C ASN A 129 -15.64 -4.22 40.80
N VAL A 130 -16.90 -4.28 41.21
CA VAL A 130 -17.39 -4.84 42.46
C VAL A 130 -18.29 -6.05 42.20
N ILE A 131 -19.20 -5.95 41.24
CA ILE A 131 -20.10 -7.03 40.82
C ILE A 131 -19.81 -7.37 39.36
N TYR A 132 -19.72 -8.67 39.06
CA TYR A 132 -19.58 -9.15 37.70
C TYR A 132 -20.41 -10.41 37.47
N GLU A 133 -21.26 -10.36 36.45
CA GLU A 133 -22.21 -11.42 36.14
C GLU A 133 -21.92 -12.04 34.76
N LEU A 134 -22.01 -13.36 34.71
CA LEU A 134 -22.08 -14.15 33.48
C LEU A 134 -23.48 -14.75 33.35
N SER A 135 -24.07 -14.67 32.17
CA SER A 135 -25.41 -15.20 31.90
C SER A 135 -25.37 -16.68 31.53
N LEU A 136 -26.08 -17.53 32.26
CA LEU A 136 -26.17 -18.95 31.92
C LEU A 136 -27.34 -19.22 30.97
N ALA A 137 -28.49 -18.61 31.24
CA ALA A 137 -29.67 -18.77 30.41
C ALA A 137 -30.66 -17.61 30.63
N GLN A 138 -31.51 -17.38 29.62
CA GLN A 138 -32.75 -16.61 29.77
C GLN A 138 -33.93 -17.55 29.93
N VAL A 139 -34.92 -17.14 30.72
CA VAL A 139 -36.14 -17.88 30.96
C VAL A 139 -37.32 -16.94 30.70
N PHE A 140 -38.07 -17.21 29.64
CA PHE A 140 -39.30 -16.48 29.36
C PHE A 140 -40.42 -16.97 30.30
N VAL A 141 -40.89 -16.07 31.16
CA VAL A 141 -41.93 -16.31 32.16
C VAL A 141 -43.23 -15.69 31.67
N GLU A 142 -44.17 -16.56 31.30
CA GLU A 142 -45.51 -16.16 30.88
C GLU A 142 -46.31 -15.57 32.05
N ARG A 143 -47.13 -14.58 31.77
CA ARG A 143 -48.12 -14.03 32.71
C ARG A 143 -49.05 -15.11 33.24
N ASP A 144 -49.49 -14.96 34.48
CA ASP A 144 -50.44 -15.87 35.16
C ASP A 144 -50.05 -17.37 35.13
N THR A 145 -48.77 -17.70 34.92
CA THR A 145 -48.31 -19.11 34.96
C THR A 145 -47.91 -19.55 36.36
N SER A 146 -48.15 -20.83 36.65
CA SER A 146 -47.61 -21.51 37.84
C SER A 146 -46.44 -22.44 37.53
N GLN A 147 -46.00 -22.50 36.27
CA GLN A 147 -44.95 -23.41 35.81
C GLN A 147 -44.15 -22.80 34.66
N LEU A 148 -42.86 -23.14 34.60
CA LEU A 148 -42.01 -22.78 33.47
C LEU A 148 -42.11 -23.84 32.37
N GLN A 149 -41.87 -23.43 31.13
CA GLN A 149 -41.79 -24.34 29.98
C GLN A 149 -40.33 -24.53 29.57
N PRO A 150 -39.85 -25.77 29.36
CA PRO A 150 -38.49 -26.00 28.87
C PRO A 150 -38.19 -25.32 27.53
N THR A 151 -39.19 -25.15 26.67
CA THR A 151 -39.06 -24.44 25.39
C THR A 151 -38.84 -22.93 25.53
N ASN A 152 -39.13 -22.37 26.70
CA ASN A 152 -38.98 -20.96 27.01
C ASN A 152 -37.59 -20.65 27.62
N LEU A 153 -36.71 -21.65 27.70
CA LEU A 153 -35.33 -21.51 28.14
C LEU A 153 -34.43 -21.29 26.91
N LEU A 154 -33.65 -20.22 26.95
CA LEU A 154 -32.61 -19.92 25.98
C LEU A 154 -31.25 -20.04 26.66
N ASP A 155 -30.44 -21.00 26.24
CA ASP A 155 -29.07 -21.17 26.75
C ASP A 155 -28.16 -20.06 26.22
N GLU A 156 -27.43 -19.39 27.13
CA GLU A 156 -26.50 -18.30 26.83
C GLU A 156 -25.04 -18.67 27.18
N ARG A 157 -24.75 -19.91 27.60
CA ARG A 157 -23.43 -20.32 28.10
C ARG A 157 -22.31 -20.18 27.08
N LEU A 158 -22.61 -20.43 25.80
CA LEU A 158 -21.65 -20.35 24.70
C LEU A 158 -21.64 -18.98 24.01
N ASP A 159 -22.47 -18.03 24.44
CA ASP A 159 -22.46 -16.67 23.92
C ASP A 159 -21.33 -15.88 24.59
N GLU A 160 -20.31 -15.50 23.81
CA GLU A 160 -19.12 -14.79 24.29
C GLU A 160 -19.44 -13.38 24.81
N ASP A 161 -20.54 -12.75 24.38
CA ASP A 161 -20.90 -11.41 24.82
C ASP A 161 -21.47 -11.41 26.24
N VAL A 162 -22.14 -12.49 26.65
CA VAL A 162 -22.85 -12.58 27.94
C VAL A 162 -22.28 -13.63 28.90
N CYS A 163 -21.53 -14.61 28.42
CA CYS A 163 -20.93 -15.68 29.22
C CYS A 163 -19.58 -16.16 28.70
N GLY A 164 -19.59 -16.98 27.65
CA GLY A 164 -18.43 -17.56 27.00
C GLY A 164 -17.66 -18.61 27.81
N ILE A 165 -16.67 -19.19 27.15
CA ILE A 165 -15.71 -20.14 27.74
C ILE A 165 -14.43 -19.40 28.13
N THR A 166 -13.87 -19.76 29.29
CA THR A 166 -12.57 -19.23 29.73
C THR A 166 -11.49 -19.62 28.74
N HIS A 167 -10.72 -18.64 28.25
CA HIS A 167 -9.58 -18.85 27.34
C HIS A 167 -8.33 -18.10 27.82
N SER A 168 -7.18 -18.45 27.25
CA SER A 168 -5.93 -17.73 27.49
C SER A 168 -5.98 -16.32 26.92
N LEU A 169 -5.63 -15.32 27.73
CA LEU A 169 -5.41 -13.94 27.28
C LEU A 169 -4.00 -13.73 26.73
N ILE A 170 -3.09 -14.68 26.98
CA ILE A 170 -1.76 -14.67 26.40
C ILE A 170 -1.90 -15.06 24.93
N THR A 171 -1.72 -14.09 24.06
CA THR A 171 -1.65 -14.27 22.60
C THR A 171 -0.32 -13.73 22.07
N VAL A 172 0.13 -14.25 20.93
CA VAL A 172 1.25 -13.65 20.22
C VAL A 172 0.77 -12.29 19.70
N PRO A 173 1.46 -11.18 19.99
CA PRO A 173 1.04 -9.85 19.53
C PRO A 173 1.36 -9.70 18.03
N THR A 174 0.62 -10.42 17.19
CA THR A 174 0.82 -10.48 15.73
C THR A 174 0.76 -9.09 15.10
N GLN A 175 -0.08 -8.18 15.64
CA GLN A 175 -0.12 -6.80 15.17
C GLN A 175 1.19 -6.04 15.44
N GLN A 176 1.79 -6.18 16.63
CA GLN A 176 3.08 -5.54 16.92
C GLN A 176 4.20 -6.11 16.04
N PHE A 177 4.17 -7.41 15.77
CA PHE A 177 5.09 -8.03 14.82
C PHE A 177 4.90 -7.44 13.40
N LEU A 178 3.65 -7.31 12.93
CA LEU A 178 3.36 -6.69 11.64
C LEU A 178 3.81 -5.22 11.58
N ASP A 179 3.57 -4.45 12.63
CA ASP A 179 3.98 -3.05 12.71
C ASP A 179 5.51 -2.91 12.65
N GLN A 180 6.24 -3.77 13.39
CA GLN A 180 7.70 -3.82 13.36
C GLN A 180 8.26 -4.27 12.00
N TRP A 181 7.64 -5.29 11.40
CA TRP A 181 8.00 -5.77 10.06
C TRP A 181 7.83 -4.67 9.00
N ASN A 182 6.70 -3.97 9.03
CA ASN A 182 6.42 -2.87 8.11
C ASN A 182 7.43 -1.72 8.30
N ALA A 183 7.77 -1.37 9.54
CA ALA A 183 8.77 -0.35 9.82
C ALA A 183 10.15 -0.73 9.27
N PHE A 184 10.60 -1.98 9.49
CA PHE A 184 11.86 -2.49 8.94
C PHE A 184 11.87 -2.49 7.40
N PHE A 185 10.79 -2.97 6.79
CA PHE A 185 10.67 -3.06 5.34
C PHE A 185 10.71 -1.67 4.68
N ASN A 186 9.99 -0.71 5.24
CA ASN A 186 9.98 0.67 4.75
C ASN A 186 11.38 1.30 4.88
N ALA A 187 12.03 1.19 6.05
CA ALA A 187 13.37 1.73 6.25
C ALA A 187 14.40 1.14 5.27
N THR A 188 14.35 -0.17 5.03
CA THR A 188 15.25 -0.84 4.07
C THR A 188 14.98 -0.38 2.63
N THR A 189 13.71 -0.15 2.30
CA THR A 189 13.32 0.34 0.97
C THR A 189 13.80 1.78 0.76
N ASP A 190 13.65 2.63 1.78
CA ASP A 190 14.13 4.01 1.73
C ASP A 190 15.66 4.09 1.56
N GLU A 191 16.42 3.26 2.28
CA GLU A 191 17.89 3.18 2.12
C GLU A 191 18.30 2.77 0.69
N ILE A 192 17.61 1.77 0.11
CA ILE A 192 17.87 1.33 -1.27
C ILE A 192 17.53 2.43 -2.27
N ASP A 193 16.42 3.15 -2.06
CA ASP A 193 16.02 4.24 -2.94
C ASP A 193 16.99 5.43 -2.84
N GLU A 194 17.47 5.77 -1.65
CA GLU A 194 18.50 6.79 -1.44
C GLU A 194 19.82 6.43 -2.14
N GLU A 195 20.29 5.19 -1.97
CA GLU A 195 21.51 4.71 -2.64
C GLU A 195 21.35 4.75 -4.17
N LYS A 196 20.20 4.32 -4.68
CA LYS A 196 19.87 4.39 -6.10
C LYS A 196 19.85 5.83 -6.61
N GLN A 197 19.28 6.77 -5.86
CA GLN A 197 19.27 8.19 -6.25
C GLN A 197 20.69 8.79 -6.26
N SER A 198 21.55 8.39 -5.31
CA SER A 198 22.96 8.79 -5.30
C SER A 198 23.68 8.30 -6.55
N LEU A 199 23.55 7.01 -6.88
CA LEU A 199 24.15 6.44 -8.09
C LEU A 199 23.63 7.09 -9.38
N LEU A 200 22.32 7.36 -9.46
CA LEU A 200 21.73 8.08 -10.60
C LEU A 200 22.31 9.49 -10.73
N THR A 201 22.49 10.19 -9.61
CA THR A 201 23.09 11.54 -9.60
C THR A 201 24.54 11.51 -10.08
N GLU A 202 25.34 10.54 -9.61
CA GLU A 202 26.73 10.37 -10.05
C GLU A 202 26.84 10.07 -11.55
N ILE A 203 25.97 9.20 -12.07
CA ILE A 203 25.91 8.89 -13.51
C ILE A 203 25.54 10.14 -14.31
N VAL A 204 24.51 10.89 -13.88
CA VAL A 204 24.08 12.12 -14.57
C VAL A 204 25.20 13.15 -14.60
N ASN A 205 25.90 13.36 -13.48
CA ASN A 205 27.05 14.28 -13.42
C ASN A 205 28.16 13.85 -14.39
N SER A 206 28.48 12.56 -14.42
CA SER A 206 29.49 12.02 -15.34
C SER A 206 29.11 12.23 -16.82
N ILE A 207 27.83 12.09 -17.16
CA ILE A 207 27.33 12.35 -18.53
C ILE A 207 27.47 13.84 -18.89
N VAL A 208 27.16 14.74 -17.96
CA VAL A 208 27.27 16.20 -18.16
C VAL A 208 28.72 16.63 -18.37
N GLU A 209 29.66 16.04 -17.63
CA GLU A 209 31.09 16.29 -17.79
C GLU A 209 31.57 15.89 -19.19
N VAL A 210 31.25 14.67 -19.64
CA VAL A 210 31.60 14.18 -20.98
C VAL A 210 30.99 15.06 -22.08
N GLN A 211 29.73 15.51 -21.90
CA GLN A 211 29.08 16.41 -22.85
C GLN A 211 29.81 17.76 -22.95
N THR A 212 30.24 18.30 -21.80
CA THR A 212 31.00 19.55 -21.75
C THR A 212 32.36 19.42 -22.44
N GLU A 213 33.08 18.32 -22.21
CA GLU A 213 34.34 18.03 -22.90
C GLU A 213 34.17 17.91 -24.41
N LEU A 214 33.09 17.23 -24.85
CA LEU A 214 32.77 17.08 -26.28
C LEU A 214 32.51 18.44 -26.94
N ASP A 215 31.77 19.32 -26.27
CA ASP A 215 31.44 20.65 -26.79
C ASP A 215 32.68 21.56 -26.85
N ASN A 216 33.55 21.49 -25.85
CA ASN A 216 34.86 22.17 -25.87
C ASN A 216 35.76 21.66 -27.01
N TYR A 217 35.79 20.34 -27.23
CA TYR A 217 36.55 19.73 -28.32
C TYR A 217 36.05 20.19 -29.69
N LYS A 218 34.72 20.21 -29.90
CA LYS A 218 34.10 20.72 -31.13
C LYS A 218 34.43 22.20 -31.35
N ALA A 219 34.34 23.02 -30.31
CA ALA A 219 34.69 24.44 -30.39
C ALA A 219 36.16 24.64 -30.80
N THR A 220 37.06 23.85 -30.22
CA THR A 220 38.50 23.88 -30.56
C THR A 220 38.74 23.48 -32.02
N LEU A 221 38.08 22.41 -32.51
CA LEU A 221 38.19 22.00 -33.91
C LEU A 221 37.66 23.06 -34.86
N ASN A 222 36.50 23.65 -34.56
CA ASN A 222 35.92 24.72 -35.37
C ASN A 222 36.86 25.94 -35.44
N GLY A 223 37.47 26.33 -34.31
CA GLY A 223 38.45 27.41 -34.28
C GLY A 223 39.66 27.13 -35.17
N LYS A 224 40.24 25.92 -35.09
CA LYS A 224 41.37 25.52 -35.95
C LYS A 224 41.01 25.46 -37.44
N LEU A 225 39.79 25.01 -37.77
CA LEU A 225 39.32 25.02 -39.16
C LEU A 225 39.19 26.45 -39.68
N GLN A 226 38.65 27.35 -38.86
CA GLN A 226 38.54 28.75 -39.21
C GLN A 226 39.92 29.41 -39.38
N GLU A 227 40.87 29.18 -38.46
CA GLU A 227 42.25 29.65 -38.59
C GLU A 227 42.90 29.16 -39.89
N PHE A 228 42.72 27.88 -40.23
CA PHE A 228 43.22 27.33 -41.50
C PHE A 228 42.55 27.97 -42.73
N GLU A 229 41.23 28.17 -42.70
CA GLU A 229 40.51 28.84 -43.78
C GLU A 229 41.02 30.28 -43.97
N ASP A 230 41.19 31.04 -42.88
CA ASP A 230 41.70 32.40 -42.90
C ASP A 230 43.13 32.44 -43.46
N GLU A 231 44.05 31.59 -42.97
CA GLU A 231 45.42 31.47 -43.47
C GLU A 231 45.46 31.08 -44.96
N PHE A 232 44.59 30.16 -45.39
CA PHE A 232 44.47 29.75 -46.78
C PHE A 232 44.00 30.91 -47.66
N TYR A 233 42.99 31.67 -47.25
CA TYR A 233 42.50 32.82 -48.01
C TYR A 233 43.54 33.94 -48.08
N ASP A 234 44.24 34.23 -46.98
CA ASP A 234 45.33 35.22 -46.97
C ASP A 234 46.47 34.83 -47.92
N TRP A 235 46.93 33.58 -47.83
CA TRP A 235 47.95 33.04 -48.75
C TRP A 235 47.48 33.07 -50.20
N PHE A 236 46.26 32.60 -50.48
CA PHE A 236 45.71 32.57 -51.84
C PHE A 236 45.60 33.98 -52.42
N ASN A 237 45.15 34.94 -51.61
CA ASN A 237 45.01 36.32 -52.05
C ASN A 237 46.36 37.00 -52.36
N ASP A 238 47.44 36.63 -51.66
CA ASP A 238 48.79 37.14 -51.93
C ASP A 238 49.35 36.61 -53.26
N ILE A 239 49.12 35.33 -53.59
CA ILE A 239 49.73 34.73 -54.78
C ILE A 239 48.88 34.83 -56.05
N GLN A 240 47.56 35.06 -55.93
CA GLN A 240 46.66 35.03 -57.08
C GLN A 240 47.02 36.06 -58.16
N ASP A 241 47.69 37.16 -57.79
CA ASP A 241 48.10 38.23 -58.70
C ASP A 241 49.59 38.25 -59.02
N ASN A 242 50.38 37.33 -58.45
CA ASN A 242 51.84 37.28 -58.60
C ASN A 242 52.34 36.15 -59.53
N GLY A 243 51.42 35.52 -60.29
CA GLY A 243 51.69 34.46 -61.26
C GLY A 243 51.70 34.92 -62.73
N PHE A 244 51.57 33.98 -63.67
CA PHE A 244 51.71 34.23 -65.12
C PHE A 244 50.68 35.23 -65.72
N ALA A 245 49.60 35.55 -65.02
CA ALA A 245 48.74 36.71 -65.26
C ALA A 245 47.94 37.00 -63.98
N SER A 246 47.97 38.23 -63.49
CA SER A 246 47.06 38.70 -62.43
C SER A 246 45.60 38.60 -62.87
N GLN A 247 44.64 38.59 -61.94
CA GLN A 247 43.21 38.58 -62.30
C GLN A 247 42.88 39.76 -63.23
N THR A 248 43.52 40.90 -63.00
CA THR A 248 43.39 42.09 -63.85
C THR A 248 43.97 41.85 -65.24
N GLU A 249 45.17 41.24 -65.35
CA GLU A 249 45.78 40.91 -66.65
C GLU A 249 45.01 39.81 -67.39
N PHE A 250 44.45 38.83 -66.69
CA PHE A 250 43.61 37.80 -67.29
C PHE A 250 42.29 38.37 -67.80
N VAL A 251 41.64 39.26 -67.03
CA VAL A 251 40.42 39.96 -67.47
C VAL A 251 40.73 40.90 -68.63
N ALA A 252 41.82 41.67 -68.55
CA ALA A 252 42.28 42.54 -69.64
C ALA A 252 42.61 41.73 -70.91
N HIS A 253 43.29 40.59 -70.80
CA HIS A 253 43.56 39.71 -71.94
C HIS A 253 42.27 39.10 -72.53
N LYS A 254 41.28 38.80 -71.68
CA LYS A 254 39.94 38.33 -72.13
C LYS A 254 39.19 39.43 -72.87
N GLU A 255 39.31 40.67 -72.44
CA GLU A 255 38.74 41.85 -73.11
C GLU A 255 39.52 42.21 -74.39
N GLU A 256 40.84 42.05 -74.40
CA GLU A 256 41.72 42.23 -75.55
C GLU A 256 41.43 41.18 -76.62
N LEU A 257 41.24 39.90 -76.26
CA LEU A 257 40.75 38.85 -77.18
C LEU A 257 39.33 39.11 -77.71
N ALA A 258 38.51 39.87 -76.96
CA ALA A 258 37.18 40.28 -77.43
C ALA A 258 37.23 41.49 -78.38
N GLN A 259 38.32 42.28 -78.35
CA GLN A 259 38.56 43.45 -79.21
C GLN A 259 39.45 43.12 -80.43
N GLU A 260 40.41 42.23 -80.27
CA GLU A 260 41.15 41.53 -81.33
C GLU A 260 40.23 40.48 -81.96
N GLY A 261 39.22 40.96 -82.68
CA GLY A 261 38.27 40.10 -83.38
C GLY A 261 39.00 39.00 -84.16
N ALA A 262 38.63 37.75 -83.89
CA ALA A 262 38.84 36.55 -84.70
C ALA A 262 39.92 36.72 -85.79
N HIS A 263 41.16 36.33 -85.50
CA HIS A 263 42.14 36.06 -86.54
C HIS A 263 41.65 34.86 -87.37
N GLY A 264 40.85 35.18 -88.40
CA GLY A 264 40.35 34.25 -89.41
C GLY A 264 38.84 34.01 -89.36
N LEU A 265 38.05 35.01 -89.72
CA LEU A 265 37.03 34.99 -90.80
C LEU A 265 36.16 36.25 -90.66
N THR A 266 36.53 37.30 -91.39
CA THR A 266 35.64 38.45 -91.62
C THR A 266 34.41 37.97 -92.41
N PRO A 267 33.17 38.27 -91.96
CA PRO A 267 31.95 37.90 -92.65
C PRO A 267 31.67 38.89 -93.79
N GLU A 268 32.54 38.94 -94.79
CA GLU A 268 32.32 39.73 -96.01
C GLU A 268 32.78 38.94 -97.24
N LYS A 269 32.01 37.89 -97.48
CA LYS A 269 31.69 37.18 -98.72
C LYS A 269 31.05 35.89 -98.26
N THR A 270 29.75 35.91 -98.07
CA THR A 270 28.95 34.72 -97.76
C THR A 270 29.19 33.69 -98.86
N ARG A 271 30.07 32.72 -98.59
CA ARG A 271 30.07 31.44 -99.29
C ARG A 271 28.88 30.68 -98.76
N SER A 272 27.76 30.78 -99.46
CA SER A 272 26.62 29.91 -99.22
C SER A 272 27.03 28.50 -99.62
N ILE A 273 27.17 27.60 -98.64
CA ILE A 273 27.31 26.17 -98.89
C ILE A 273 25.90 25.63 -99.06
N PHE A 274 25.56 25.20 -100.27
CA PHE A 274 24.31 24.52 -100.54
C PHE A 274 24.53 23.01 -100.44
N SER A 275 23.67 22.34 -99.68
CA SER A 275 23.48 20.90 -99.71
C SER A 275 21.98 20.66 -99.88
N GLY A 276 21.56 20.00 -100.94
CA GLY A 276 20.16 19.69 -101.24
C GLY A 276 20.05 18.36 -101.97
N GLU A 277 18.85 17.82 -102.07
CA GLU A 277 18.59 16.51 -102.71
C GLU A 277 18.55 16.56 -104.26
N ALA A 278 19.29 17.49 -104.90
CA ALA A 278 19.64 17.40 -106.32
C ALA A 278 20.73 18.44 -106.72
N GLU A 279 21.78 17.99 -107.39
CA GLU A 279 22.98 18.76 -107.72
C GLU A 279 23.24 19.00 -109.22
N PRO A 280 24.20 19.91 -109.56
CA PRO A 280 24.37 20.43 -110.91
C PRO A 280 25.05 19.46 -111.90
N SER A 281 24.45 19.28 -113.07
CA SER A 281 24.77 18.28 -114.10
C SER A 281 25.93 18.62 -115.07
N ASN A 282 27.01 19.25 -114.60
CA ASN A 282 28.37 19.41 -115.21
C ASN A 282 29.06 20.67 -114.68
N SER A 283 30.32 20.96 -115.06
CA SER A 283 31.51 20.14 -114.86
C SER A 283 32.33 20.96 -113.86
N LEU A 284 32.28 20.66 -112.57
CA LEU A 284 33.06 19.59 -111.96
C LEU A 284 32.40 19.13 -110.63
N GLY A 285 31.11 18.79 -110.64
CA GLY A 285 30.41 18.18 -109.51
C GLY A 285 29.29 17.25 -110.00
N GLU A 286 29.08 16.14 -109.30
CA GLU A 286 28.00 15.15 -109.48
C GLU A 286 26.79 15.50 -108.59
N ASP A 287 26.01 14.52 -108.13
CA ASP A 287 24.96 14.61 -107.09
C ASP A 287 25.43 13.88 -105.81
N GLY A 288 25.58 14.61 -104.71
CA GLY A 288 26.31 14.31 -103.47
C GLY A 288 27.57 15.20 -103.14
N ASP A 289 28.06 16.04 -104.05
CA ASP A 289 29.20 16.95 -103.94
C ASP A 289 28.90 18.33 -103.32
N VAL A 290 29.81 18.77 -102.44
CA VAL A 290 29.82 20.13 -101.89
C VAL A 290 30.43 21.10 -102.90
N TYR A 291 29.66 22.06 -103.40
CA TYR A 291 30.16 23.09 -104.32
C TYR A 291 30.07 24.51 -103.74
N PHE A 292 30.97 25.38 -104.24
CA PHE A 292 31.00 26.80 -103.91
C PHE A 292 30.64 27.61 -105.15
N GLN A 293 29.49 28.28 -105.14
CA GLN A 293 29.12 29.23 -106.19
C GLN A 293 29.59 30.63 -105.79
N TYR A 294 30.29 31.31 -106.69
CA TYR A 294 30.66 32.71 -106.52
C TYR A 294 29.69 33.57 -107.32
N GLU A 295 29.07 34.57 -106.70
CA GLU A 295 28.42 35.66 -107.44
C GLU A 295 29.51 36.61 -107.95
N VAL A 296 29.45 36.89 -109.25
CA VAL A 296 30.25 37.91 -109.92
C VAL A 296 29.23 38.91 -110.46
N ASP A 297 29.34 40.19 -110.09
CA ASP A 297 28.56 41.26 -110.73
C ASP A 297 28.83 41.34 -112.23
#